data_AF-C3R1F3-F1
#
_entry.id   AF-C3R1F3-F1
#
_cell.length_a   1.000
_cell.length_b   1.000
_cell.length_c   1.000
_cell.angle_alpha   90.00
_cell.angle_beta   90.00
_cell.angle_gamma   90.00
#
_symmetry.space_group_name_H-M   'P 1'
#
loop_
_entity.id
_entity.type
_entity.pdbx_description
1 polymer ?
#
loop_
_entity_poly.entity_id
_entity_poly.type
_entity_poly.pdbx_seq_one_letter_code
_entity_poly.pdbx_strand_id
1 'polypeptide(L)'
;ENDPAYFCNDDGRVYLYSGSSDSAPITGMELDPKTMMPLTGFVPLMSCNRAQLGWEVCGDHNTDVNNPWLEGAFMTKHNGRYYLQYSVPGTQFKSYCDTLYISNIPLGPFTVAKHNPFAYKPEGFANGIGHGSTFCDVYGNYWHIGTVAVSVYHMFERRLSSPDELILGWMLLTIRAWRLLLHWTDIRHRMPLMRIFVHGGVQLAVTKVNLCLLIREQRLWSMLSK
;
A
#
# COMPACT_ATOMS: atom_id res chain seq x y z
N GLU A 1 3.27 -7.44 -16.86
CA GLU A 1 3.26 -7.16 -15.41
C GLU A 1 2.23 -6.05 -15.22
N ASN A 2 1.18 -6.24 -14.41
CA ASN A 2 0.04 -5.29 -14.32
C ASN A 2 -0.36 -5.00 -12.86
N ASP A 3 0.57 -4.99 -11.90
CA ASP A 3 0.29 -4.63 -10.49
C ASP A 3 -1.00 -5.23 -9.89
N PRO A 4 -1.05 -6.57 -9.73
CA PRO A 4 -2.25 -7.25 -9.27
C PRO A 4 -2.52 -6.99 -7.78
N ALA A 5 -3.75 -6.63 -7.44
CA ALA A 5 -4.25 -6.61 -6.07
C ALA A 5 -5.53 -7.42 -5.92
N TYR A 6 -5.50 -8.37 -4.99
CA TYR A 6 -6.66 -9.18 -4.65
C TYR A 6 -7.46 -8.53 -3.52
N PHE A 7 -8.77 -8.66 -3.60
CA PHE A 7 -9.69 -8.22 -2.55
C PHE A 7 -10.73 -9.31 -2.30
N CYS A 8 -10.85 -9.71 -1.05
CA CYS A 8 -11.89 -10.62 -0.59
C CYS A 8 -12.96 -9.80 0.11
N ASN A 9 -14.20 -9.86 -0.39
CA ASN A 9 -15.33 -9.18 0.20
C ASN A 9 -15.93 -9.99 1.35
N ASP A 10 -16.73 -9.33 2.21
CA ASP A 10 -17.33 -9.95 3.40
C ASP A 10 -18.27 -11.12 3.08
N ASP A 11 -18.80 -11.18 1.85
CA ASP A 11 -19.63 -12.27 1.34
C ASP A 11 -18.81 -13.46 0.77
N GLY A 12 -17.48 -13.41 0.87
CA GLY A 12 -16.56 -14.44 0.40
C GLY A 12 -16.22 -14.36 -1.10
N ARG A 13 -16.74 -13.36 -1.82
CA ARG A 13 -16.40 -13.13 -3.24
C ARG A 13 -15.00 -12.53 -3.35
N VAL A 14 -14.25 -12.94 -4.36
CA VAL A 14 -12.86 -12.51 -4.58
C VAL A 14 -12.76 -11.73 -5.88
N TYR A 15 -12.04 -10.63 -5.84
CA TYR A 15 -11.81 -9.73 -6.97
C TYR A 15 -10.32 -9.54 -7.20
N LEU A 16 -9.93 -9.39 -8.46
CA LEU A 16 -8.60 -8.93 -8.85
C LEU A 16 -8.75 -7.54 -9.48
N TYR A 17 -7.95 -6.61 -9.01
CA TYR A 17 -7.72 -5.29 -9.62
C TYR A 17 -6.31 -5.26 -10.18
N SER A 18 -6.14 -4.67 -11.37
CA SER A 18 -4.87 -4.74 -12.08
C SER A 18 -4.76 -3.65 -13.14
N GLY A 19 -3.60 -3.05 -13.24
CA GLY A 19 -3.23 -2.10 -14.27
C GLY A 19 -1.90 -1.45 -13.93
N SER A 20 -1.06 -1.26 -14.95
CA SER A 20 0.14 -0.41 -14.92
C SER A 20 0.37 -0.02 -16.37
N SER A 21 -0.13 1.15 -16.75
CA SER A 21 -0.08 1.60 -18.14
C SER A 21 -0.28 3.11 -18.27
N ASP A 22 0.28 3.66 -19.35
CA ASP A 22 0.09 5.04 -19.81
C ASP A 22 -1.10 5.22 -20.79
N SER A 23 -1.80 4.13 -21.11
CA SER A 23 -2.81 4.11 -22.16
C SER A 23 -3.98 3.16 -21.86
N ALA A 24 -3.73 2.06 -21.16
CA ALA A 24 -4.76 1.13 -20.72
C ALA A 24 -5.38 1.56 -19.38
N PRO A 25 -6.66 1.24 -19.13
CA PRO A 25 -7.30 1.53 -17.86
C PRO A 25 -6.81 0.62 -16.73
N ILE A 26 -7.04 1.02 -15.47
CA ILE A 26 -7.12 0.05 -14.38
C ILE A 26 -8.35 -0.83 -14.63
N THR A 27 -8.17 -2.14 -14.48
CA THR A 27 -9.21 -3.14 -14.71
C THR A 27 -9.54 -3.90 -13.42
N GLY A 28 -10.73 -4.49 -13.38
CA GLY A 28 -11.15 -5.41 -12.34
C GLY A 28 -11.80 -6.65 -12.92
N MET A 29 -11.75 -7.77 -12.20
CA MET A 29 -12.53 -8.97 -12.51
C MET A 29 -12.89 -9.73 -11.24
N GLU A 30 -13.98 -10.47 -11.29
CA GLU A 30 -14.32 -11.42 -10.23
C GLU A 30 -13.65 -12.78 -10.49
N LEU A 31 -13.21 -13.41 -9.42
CA LEU A 31 -12.53 -14.69 -9.42
C LEU A 31 -13.34 -15.72 -8.63
N ASP A 32 -13.24 -16.98 -9.06
CA ASP A 32 -13.71 -18.09 -8.27
C ASP A 32 -12.78 -18.27 -7.05
N PRO A 33 -13.28 -18.22 -5.81
CA PRO A 33 -12.43 -18.21 -4.61
C PRO A 33 -11.70 -19.54 -4.36
N LYS A 34 -12.09 -20.64 -5.03
CA LYS A 34 -11.45 -21.96 -4.88
C LYS A 34 -10.36 -22.18 -5.92
N THR A 35 -10.59 -21.74 -7.14
CA THR A 35 -9.71 -21.99 -8.29
C THR A 35 -8.87 -20.79 -8.68
N MET A 36 -9.24 -19.59 -8.21
CA MET A 36 -8.67 -18.29 -8.60
C MET A 36 -8.76 -18.00 -10.11
N MET A 37 -9.62 -18.74 -10.83
CA MET A 37 -9.90 -18.52 -12.25
C MET A 37 -10.94 -17.40 -12.43
N PRO A 38 -10.86 -16.63 -13.53
CA PRO A 38 -11.83 -15.57 -13.80
C PRO A 38 -13.26 -16.12 -13.93
N LEU A 39 -14.18 -15.53 -13.18
CA LEU A 39 -15.63 -15.70 -13.36
C LEU A 39 -16.21 -14.68 -14.34
N THR A 40 -15.55 -13.53 -14.49
CA THR A 40 -15.91 -12.47 -15.43
C THR A 40 -14.74 -12.18 -16.37
N GLY A 41 -15.02 -11.49 -17.48
CA GLY A 41 -13.96 -10.80 -18.23
C GLY A 41 -13.41 -9.60 -17.46
N PHE A 42 -12.35 -8.99 -18.01
CA PHE A 42 -11.82 -7.73 -17.50
C PHE A 42 -12.86 -6.61 -17.66
N VAL A 43 -13.20 -5.97 -16.55
CA VAL A 43 -14.04 -4.77 -16.50
C VAL A 43 -13.11 -3.55 -16.45
N PRO A 44 -13.13 -2.66 -17.46
CA PRO A 44 -12.38 -1.40 -17.37
C PRO A 44 -13.03 -0.50 -16.31
N LEU A 45 -12.25 -0.02 -15.35
CA LEU A 45 -12.76 0.71 -14.19
C LEU A 45 -12.46 2.21 -14.26
N MET A 46 -11.25 2.58 -14.69
CA MET A 46 -10.84 3.99 -14.82
C MET A 46 -9.74 4.16 -15.85
N SER A 47 -9.80 5.26 -16.59
CA SER A 47 -8.76 5.71 -17.51
C SER A 47 -8.29 7.09 -17.08
N CYS A 48 -7.12 7.51 -17.58
CA CYS A 48 -6.61 8.85 -17.39
C CYS A 48 -7.64 9.93 -17.77
N ASN A 49 -7.77 10.93 -16.91
CA ASN A 49 -8.56 12.15 -17.06
C ASN A 49 -7.78 13.38 -16.56
N ARG A 50 -6.53 13.54 -17.03
CA ARG A 50 -5.66 14.69 -16.73
C ARG A 50 -6.26 16.07 -17.03
N ALA A 51 -7.27 16.13 -17.91
CA ALA A 51 -7.97 17.38 -18.24
C ALA A 51 -8.79 17.92 -17.06
N GLN A 52 -9.23 17.03 -16.16
CA GLN A 52 -10.02 17.37 -14.97
C GLN A 52 -9.26 17.09 -13.67
N LEU A 53 -8.32 16.15 -13.68
CA LEU A 53 -7.60 15.66 -12.51
C LEU A 53 -6.14 16.11 -12.56
N GLY A 54 -5.83 17.23 -11.91
CA GLY A 54 -4.50 17.84 -11.96
C GLY A 54 -3.35 16.94 -11.46
N TRP A 55 -3.64 16.03 -10.52
CA TRP A 55 -2.67 15.06 -10.00
C TRP A 55 -2.30 13.96 -11.01
N GLU A 56 -3.07 13.81 -12.09
CA GLU A 56 -2.73 12.91 -13.20
C GLU A 56 -1.87 13.59 -14.27
N VAL A 57 -1.53 14.87 -14.12
CA VAL A 57 -0.58 15.54 -15.01
C VAL A 57 0.84 15.19 -14.57
N CYS A 58 1.67 14.73 -15.50
CA CYS A 58 3.03 14.27 -15.24
C CYS A 58 3.99 15.38 -14.79
N GLY A 59 5.18 14.98 -14.34
CA GLY A 59 6.26 15.89 -13.96
C GLY A 59 6.22 16.27 -12.48
N ASP A 60 7.39 16.61 -11.94
CA ASP A 60 7.55 17.01 -10.52
C ASP A 60 6.61 18.15 -10.10
N HIS A 61 6.21 18.99 -11.05
CA HIS A 61 5.33 20.15 -10.83
C HIS A 61 3.99 20.06 -11.60
N ASN A 62 3.60 18.86 -12.05
CA ASN A 62 2.35 18.64 -12.79
C ASN A 62 2.23 19.51 -14.06
N THR A 63 3.31 19.60 -14.85
CA THR A 63 3.37 20.42 -16.08
C THR A 63 3.67 19.63 -17.35
N ASP A 64 4.01 18.34 -17.24
CA ASP A 64 4.33 17.50 -18.39
C ASP A 64 3.04 16.96 -19.03
N VAL A 65 2.93 17.16 -20.35
CA VAL A 65 1.80 16.77 -21.19
C VAL A 65 1.92 15.34 -21.74
N ASN A 66 2.86 14.54 -21.25
CA ASN A 66 2.87 13.10 -21.46
C ASN A 66 1.70 12.42 -20.73
N ASN A 67 1.39 11.19 -21.12
CA ASN A 67 0.38 10.41 -20.40
C ASN A 67 0.95 9.92 -19.06
N PRO A 68 0.14 9.96 -17.99
CA PRO A 68 0.52 9.36 -16.71
C PRO A 68 0.44 7.85 -16.77
N TRP A 69 1.29 7.20 -15.99
CA TRP A 69 1.14 5.80 -15.63
C TRP A 69 0.10 5.68 -14.52
N LEU A 70 -1.03 5.04 -14.84
CA LEU A 70 -2.04 4.62 -13.87
C LEU A 70 -1.68 3.22 -13.40
N GLU A 71 -1.37 3.08 -12.12
CA GLU A 71 -0.84 1.82 -11.59
C GLU A 71 -1.20 1.59 -10.11
N GLY A 72 -0.64 0.53 -9.49
CA GLY A 72 -0.74 0.34 -8.04
C GLY A 72 -2.17 0.22 -7.50
N ALA A 73 -3.06 -0.45 -8.23
CA ALA A 73 -4.46 -0.60 -7.83
C ALA A 73 -4.57 -1.30 -6.47
N PHE A 74 -5.37 -0.79 -5.55
CA PHE A 74 -5.59 -1.44 -4.24
C PHE A 74 -7.01 -1.16 -3.71
N MET A 75 -7.75 -2.21 -3.34
CA MET A 75 -9.14 -2.07 -2.90
C MET A 75 -9.25 -2.17 -1.37
N THR A 76 -9.94 -1.19 -0.77
CA THR A 76 -10.31 -1.20 0.65
C THR A 76 -11.83 -1.06 0.79
N LYS A 77 -12.45 -1.88 1.64
CA LYS A 77 -13.86 -1.71 2.02
C LYS A 77 -13.95 -1.05 3.39
N HIS A 78 -14.79 -0.03 3.53
CA HIS A 78 -15.04 0.66 4.79
C HIS A 78 -16.46 1.23 4.82
N ASN A 79 -17.21 0.98 5.90
CA ASN A 79 -18.59 1.45 6.09
C ASN A 79 -19.50 1.18 4.89
N GLY A 80 -19.44 -0.04 4.34
CA GLY A 80 -20.29 -0.46 3.21
C GLY A 80 -19.92 0.14 1.86
N ARG A 81 -18.82 0.89 1.76
CA ARG A 81 -18.30 1.47 0.52
C ARG A 81 -16.96 0.86 0.13
N TYR A 82 -16.68 0.88 -1.17
CA TYR A 82 -15.48 0.37 -1.81
C TYR A 82 -14.62 1.55 -2.25
N TYR A 83 -13.39 1.58 -1.78
CA TYR A 83 -12.39 2.62 -2.02
C TYR A 83 -11.29 1.99 -2.87
N LEU A 84 -11.35 2.25 -4.17
CA LEU A 84 -10.35 1.80 -5.12
C LEU A 84 -9.24 2.85 -5.19
N GLN A 85 -8.11 2.50 -4.60
CA GLN A 85 -6.88 3.26 -4.67
C GLN A 85 -6.15 2.97 -5.98
N TYR A 86 -5.48 3.99 -6.52
CA TYR A 86 -4.50 3.86 -7.60
C TYR A 86 -3.45 4.97 -7.47
N SER A 87 -2.33 4.77 -8.14
CA SER A 87 -1.16 5.62 -8.09
C SER A 87 -0.88 6.28 -9.44
N VAL A 88 -0.47 7.55 -9.39
CA VAL A 88 -0.22 8.43 -10.55
C VAL A 88 0.74 9.56 -10.14
N PRO A 89 1.43 10.25 -11.07
CA PRO A 89 1.44 10.03 -12.51
C PRO A 89 2.58 9.13 -13.02
N GLY A 90 3.46 8.68 -12.14
CA GLY A 90 4.54 7.74 -12.43
C GLY A 90 5.60 7.78 -11.32
N THR A 91 6.14 6.63 -10.95
CA THR A 91 7.03 6.49 -9.78
C THR A 91 8.31 7.34 -9.82
N GLN A 92 8.72 7.85 -10.99
CA GLN A 92 9.89 8.69 -11.17
C GLN A 92 9.68 10.15 -10.75
N PHE A 93 8.42 10.59 -10.62
CA PHE A 93 8.09 11.97 -10.34
C PHE A 93 7.91 12.21 -8.84
N LYS A 94 8.34 13.39 -8.37
CA LYS A 94 8.06 13.83 -7.00
C LYS A 94 6.56 13.99 -6.73
N SER A 95 5.80 14.32 -7.78
CA SER A 95 4.36 14.46 -7.72
C SER A 95 3.61 13.13 -7.61
N TYR A 96 4.31 11.99 -7.61
CA TYR A 96 3.70 10.67 -7.42
C TYR A 96 2.91 10.61 -6.12
N CYS A 97 1.68 10.09 -6.23
CA CYS A 97 0.66 10.17 -5.20
C CYS A 97 -0.28 8.96 -5.28
N ASP A 98 -0.95 8.65 -4.17
CA ASP A 98 -2.09 7.73 -4.16
C ASP A 98 -3.40 8.51 -4.07
N THR A 99 -4.38 8.06 -4.85
CA THR A 99 -5.69 8.69 -4.98
C THR A 99 -6.81 7.66 -4.93
N LEU A 100 -8.05 8.10 -4.73
CA LEU A 100 -9.20 7.23 -4.47
C LEU A 100 -10.37 7.46 -5.42
N TYR A 101 -10.94 6.34 -5.85
CA TYR A 101 -12.29 6.26 -6.40
C TYR A 101 -13.21 5.55 -5.42
N ILE A 102 -14.47 5.97 -5.33
CA ILE A 102 -15.47 5.47 -4.38
C ILE A 102 -16.64 4.84 -5.14
N SER A 103 -17.07 3.65 -4.73
CA SER A 103 -18.28 2.99 -5.20
C SER A 103 -19.07 2.32 -4.07
N ASN A 104 -20.33 2.03 -4.34
CA ASN A 104 -21.18 1.19 -3.48
C ASN A 104 -21.07 -0.31 -3.83
N ILE A 105 -20.42 -0.66 -4.95
CA ILE A 105 -20.22 -2.05 -5.38
C ILE A 105 -18.77 -2.29 -5.84
N PRO A 106 -18.21 -3.51 -5.71
CA PRO A 106 -16.77 -3.75 -5.87
C PRO A 106 -16.19 -3.38 -7.24
N LEU A 107 -16.98 -3.51 -8.32
CA LEU A 107 -16.54 -3.27 -9.69
C LEU A 107 -17.10 -1.97 -10.29
N GLY A 108 -17.54 -1.03 -9.45
CA GLY A 108 -18.07 0.25 -9.90
C GLY A 108 -19.53 0.20 -10.35
N PRO A 109 -20.14 1.34 -10.74
CA PRO A 109 -19.46 2.55 -11.17
C PRO A 109 -18.76 3.30 -10.04
N PHE A 110 -17.65 3.95 -10.37
CA PHE A 110 -16.80 4.67 -9.45
C PHE A 110 -16.95 6.18 -9.59
N THR A 111 -16.76 6.90 -8.49
CA THR A 111 -16.76 8.37 -8.43
C THR A 111 -15.47 8.85 -7.78
N VAL A 112 -14.87 9.93 -8.30
CA VAL A 112 -13.62 10.48 -7.75
C VAL A 112 -13.87 10.95 -6.32
N ALA A 113 -12.97 10.59 -5.38
CA ALA A 113 -13.06 11.11 -4.02
C ALA A 113 -12.78 12.62 -3.99
N LYS A 114 -13.58 13.36 -3.22
CA LYS A 114 -13.54 14.84 -3.17
C LYS A 114 -12.19 15.43 -2.75
N HIS A 115 -11.43 14.71 -1.92
CA HIS A 115 -10.20 15.19 -1.29
C HIS A 115 -8.95 14.48 -1.82
N ASN A 116 -8.97 14.07 -3.10
CA ASN A 116 -7.78 13.56 -3.76
C ASN A 116 -6.75 14.67 -4.05
N PRO A 117 -5.45 14.34 -4.11
CA PRO A 117 -4.85 13.07 -3.66
C PRO A 117 -4.88 12.94 -2.13
N PHE A 118 -5.06 11.71 -1.60
CA PHE A 118 -5.10 11.52 -0.13
C PHE A 118 -3.71 11.20 0.46
N ALA A 119 -2.78 10.69 -0.35
CA ALA A 119 -1.38 10.57 0.00
C ALA A 119 -0.55 11.32 -1.04
N TYR A 120 0.11 12.41 -0.62
CA TYR A 120 0.87 13.27 -1.52
C TYR A 120 2.08 13.85 -0.79
N LYS A 121 3.27 13.65 -1.37
CA LYS A 121 4.54 14.10 -0.80
C LYS A 121 5.51 14.59 -1.88
N PRO A 122 5.33 15.83 -2.38
CA PRO A 122 6.17 16.36 -3.46
C PRO A 122 7.56 16.83 -3.00
N GLU A 123 7.74 17.08 -1.71
CA GLU A 123 8.92 17.75 -1.19
C GLU A 123 9.53 17.01 0.02
N GLY A 124 10.71 17.45 0.45
CA GLY A 124 11.46 16.86 1.55
C GLY A 124 12.52 15.86 1.08
N PHE A 125 13.15 15.18 2.04
CA PHE A 125 14.27 14.26 1.78
C PHE A 125 13.88 13.05 0.93
N ALA A 126 12.68 12.51 1.15
CA ALA A 126 12.08 11.46 0.33
C ALA A 126 10.71 11.95 -0.14
N ASN A 127 10.43 11.77 -1.43
CA ASN A 127 9.27 12.34 -2.11
C ASN A 127 8.62 11.31 -3.04
N GLY A 128 7.49 11.67 -3.66
CA GLY A 128 6.72 10.80 -4.55
C GLY A 128 6.15 9.59 -3.82
N ILE A 129 5.36 9.81 -2.75
CA ILE A 129 4.71 8.70 -2.04
C ILE A 129 3.57 8.14 -2.90
N GLY A 130 3.68 6.88 -3.29
CA GLY A 130 2.60 6.18 -3.95
C GLY A 130 2.88 4.70 -4.09
N HIS A 131 2.11 4.01 -4.91
CA HIS A 131 2.12 2.55 -5.03
C HIS A 131 1.95 1.89 -3.65
N GLY A 132 1.05 2.45 -2.84
CA GLY A 132 0.85 2.05 -1.47
C GLY A 132 -0.28 1.05 -1.28
N SER A 133 -0.53 0.72 -0.02
CA SER A 133 -1.71 -0.02 0.39
C SER A 133 -2.26 0.54 1.70
N THR A 134 -3.58 0.55 1.80
CA THR A 134 -4.30 0.97 3.01
C THR A 134 -4.89 -0.25 3.70
N PHE A 135 -4.60 -0.45 4.97
CA PHE A 135 -5.08 -1.62 5.72
C PHE A 135 -5.55 -1.24 7.12
N CYS A 136 -6.41 -2.08 7.69
CA CYS A 136 -6.94 -1.92 9.04
C CYS A 136 -6.16 -2.81 10.02
N ASP A 137 -5.74 -2.26 11.16
CA ASP A 137 -5.12 -3.04 12.23
C ASP A 137 -6.15 -3.76 13.12
N VAL A 138 -5.66 -4.52 14.10
CA VAL A 138 -6.52 -5.29 15.04
C VAL A 138 -7.34 -4.41 16.00
N TYR A 139 -7.04 -3.12 16.08
CA TYR A 139 -7.75 -2.14 16.91
C TYR A 139 -8.74 -1.30 16.11
N GLY A 140 -8.85 -1.51 14.80
CA GLY A 140 -9.73 -0.75 13.92
C GLY A 140 -9.11 0.53 13.36
N ASN A 141 -7.81 0.78 13.55
CA ASN A 141 -7.15 1.94 12.95
C ASN A 141 -6.73 1.63 11.51
N TYR A 142 -6.85 2.62 10.64
CA TYR A 142 -6.41 2.53 9.26
C TYR A 142 -5.00 3.10 9.10
N TRP A 143 -4.15 2.35 8.42
CA TRP A 143 -2.78 2.72 8.11
C TRP A 143 -2.57 2.72 6.61
N HIS A 144 -1.90 3.75 6.10
CA HIS A 144 -1.47 3.80 4.71
C HIS A 144 0.05 3.76 4.65
N ILE A 145 0.58 2.77 3.91
CA ILE A 145 2.01 2.64 3.63
C ILE A 145 2.19 2.73 2.12
N GLY A 146 2.90 3.76 1.71
CA GLY A 146 3.33 3.99 0.34
C GLY A 146 4.82 3.77 0.21
N THR A 147 5.32 4.03 -0.98
CA THR A 147 6.72 3.81 -1.31
C THR A 147 7.23 5.11 -1.93
N VAL A 148 8.39 5.60 -1.49
CA VAL A 148 8.94 6.93 -1.81
C VAL A 148 10.27 6.80 -2.53
N ALA A 149 10.56 7.71 -3.45
CA ALA A 149 11.84 7.79 -4.13
C ALA A 149 12.93 8.34 -3.20
N VAL A 150 14.09 7.70 -3.24
CA VAL A 150 15.35 8.21 -2.67
C VAL A 150 16.39 8.34 -3.79
N SER A 151 16.36 7.42 -4.75
CA SER A 151 16.98 7.52 -6.08
C SER A 151 18.45 7.95 -6.10
N VAL A 152 19.27 7.42 -5.17
CA VAL A 152 20.70 7.74 -5.07
C VAL A 152 21.51 6.91 -6.07
N TYR A 153 21.24 5.62 -6.17
CA TYR A 153 21.96 4.71 -7.06
C TYR A 153 21.18 4.31 -8.31
N HIS A 154 19.86 4.35 -8.24
CA HIS A 154 18.98 4.00 -9.36
C HIS A 154 17.71 4.86 -9.34
N MET A 155 17.18 5.24 -10.50
CA MET A 155 15.99 6.11 -10.57
C MET A 155 14.73 5.53 -9.89
N PHE A 156 14.65 4.20 -9.78
CA PHE A 156 13.59 3.47 -9.07
C PHE A 156 14.01 2.96 -7.67
N GLU A 157 15.09 3.49 -7.10
CA GLU A 157 15.46 3.15 -5.72
C GLU A 157 14.48 3.80 -4.74
N ARG A 158 13.71 2.95 -4.05
CA ARG A 158 12.61 3.40 -3.17
C ARG A 158 12.71 2.83 -1.76
N ARG A 159 11.97 3.45 -0.83
CA ARG A 159 11.79 3.01 0.57
C ARG A 159 10.31 3.03 0.95
N LEU A 160 9.92 2.23 1.93
CA LEU A 160 8.57 2.30 2.51
C LEU A 160 8.44 3.55 3.38
N SER A 161 7.29 4.23 3.28
CA SER A 161 6.97 5.42 4.08
C SER A 161 5.48 5.50 4.36
N SER A 162 5.10 6.27 5.39
CA SER A 162 3.75 6.79 5.60
C SER A 162 3.66 8.24 5.10
N PRO A 163 2.47 8.75 4.74
CA PRO A 163 2.26 10.16 4.42
C PRO A 163 2.54 11.05 5.64
N ASP A 164 2.11 10.59 6.81
CA ASP A 164 2.42 11.19 8.11
C ASP A 164 3.76 10.64 8.60
N GLU A 165 4.85 11.34 8.33
CA GLU A 165 6.23 10.91 8.63
C GLU A 165 6.57 10.88 10.14
N LEU A 166 5.57 10.75 11.01
CA LEU A 166 5.74 10.56 12.44
C LEU A 166 5.91 9.08 12.83
N ILE A 167 5.61 8.11 11.99
CA ILE A 167 5.64 6.69 12.44
C ILE A 167 7.06 6.10 12.37
N LEU A 168 7.81 6.39 11.30
CA LEU A 168 9.17 5.87 11.13
C LEU A 168 10.21 6.62 11.98
N GLY A 169 10.06 7.93 12.14
CA GLY A 169 10.89 8.72 13.05
C GLY A 169 10.80 8.22 14.50
N TRP A 170 9.59 7.86 14.95
CA TRP A 170 9.37 7.32 16.29
C TRP A 170 9.81 5.86 16.43
N MET A 171 9.68 5.01 15.40
CA MET A 171 10.24 3.65 15.41
C MET A 171 11.78 3.65 15.48
N LEU A 172 12.45 4.54 14.74
CA LEU A 172 13.91 4.65 14.77
C LEU A 172 14.42 5.33 16.05
N LEU A 173 13.69 6.34 16.56
CA LEU A 173 14.00 6.98 17.85
C LEU A 173 13.77 6.02 19.01
N THR A 174 12.74 5.17 18.99
CA THR A 174 12.56 4.14 20.03
C THR A 174 13.66 3.09 19.96
N ILE A 175 14.11 2.65 18.77
CA ILE A 175 15.24 1.71 18.65
C ILE A 175 16.58 2.34 19.10
N ARG A 176 16.84 3.62 18.78
CA ARG A 176 18.05 4.33 19.26
C ARG A 176 17.98 4.65 20.75
N ALA A 177 16.83 5.07 21.27
CA ALA A 177 16.61 5.31 22.70
C ALA A 177 16.73 4.02 23.50
N TRP A 178 16.24 2.89 22.99
CA TRP A 178 16.42 1.57 23.60
C TRP A 178 17.89 1.11 23.63
N ARG A 179 18.68 1.43 22.59
CA ARG A 179 20.14 1.16 22.61
C ARG A 179 20.90 2.00 23.64
N LEU A 180 20.40 3.19 24.00
CA LEU A 180 20.98 4.05 25.03
C LEU A 180 20.48 3.70 26.44
N LEU A 181 19.26 3.17 26.58
CA LEU A 181 18.66 2.79 27.86
C LEU A 181 19.11 1.42 28.40
N LEU A 182 19.70 0.56 27.56
CA LEU A 182 20.19 -0.77 27.96
C LEU A 182 21.48 -0.76 28.81
N HIS A 183 21.93 0.39 29.31
CA HIS A 183 22.99 0.48 30.31
C HIS A 183 22.51 0.59 31.77
N TRP A 184 21.21 0.48 32.06
CA TRP A 184 20.70 0.45 33.43
C TRP A 184 19.64 -0.65 33.63
N THR A 185 20.08 -1.73 34.28
CA THR A 185 19.35 -2.68 35.14
C THR A 185 17.85 -2.97 34.93
N ASP A 186 17.59 -4.25 34.61
CA ASP A 186 16.48 -5.13 35.05
C ASP A 186 15.01 -4.64 34.96
N ILE A 187 14.37 -4.95 33.82
CA ILE A 187 12.95 -5.31 33.77
C ILE A 187 12.80 -6.50 32.82
N ARG A 188 13.01 -7.71 33.36
CA ARG A 188 12.47 -8.95 32.79
C ARG A 188 10.99 -9.02 33.19
N HIS A 189 10.09 -9.24 32.22
CA HIS A 189 8.62 -9.32 32.33
C HIS A 189 7.83 -8.07 31.89
N ARG A 190 7.78 -7.84 30.56
CA ARG A 190 6.58 -7.48 29.77
C ARG A 190 7.03 -7.14 28.35
N MET A 191 6.75 -8.06 27.43
CA MET A 191 6.75 -8.00 25.95
C MET A 191 7.41 -9.26 25.36
N PRO A 192 6.78 -9.96 24.40
CA PRO A 192 7.46 -11.04 23.68
C PRO A 192 8.58 -10.43 22.82
N LEU A 193 9.82 -10.81 23.11
CA LEU A 193 11.01 -10.43 22.36
C LEU A 193 10.92 -10.95 20.91
N MET A 194 10.92 -10.04 19.94
CA MET A 194 11.30 -10.37 18.56
C MET A 194 12.83 -10.35 18.47
N ARG A 195 13.47 -11.52 18.47
CA ARG A 195 14.92 -11.66 18.23
C ARG A 195 15.16 -11.81 16.73
N ILE A 196 15.77 -10.80 16.11
CA ILE A 196 16.38 -10.91 14.78
C ILE A 196 17.89 -11.12 15.00
N PHE A 197 18.40 -12.30 14.65
CA PHE A 197 19.84 -12.51 14.51
C PHE A 197 20.28 -12.03 13.12
N VAL A 198 21.25 -11.11 13.07
CA VAL A 198 21.92 -10.70 11.84
C VAL A 198 23.34 -11.27 11.88
N HIS A 199 23.67 -12.15 10.93
CA HIS A 199 25.04 -12.55 10.64
C HIS A 199 25.37 -12.18 9.19
N GLY A 200 26.64 -11.87 8.97
CA GLY A 200 27.09 -10.96 7.92
C GLY A 200 26.86 -11.41 6.47
N GLY A 201 26.83 -10.41 5.59
CA GLY A 201 27.12 -10.55 4.16
C GLY A 201 25.92 -10.90 3.28
N VAL A 202 25.78 -10.13 2.20
CA VAL A 202 24.78 -10.25 1.13
C VAL A 202 23.39 -9.73 1.49
N GLN A 203 23.14 -8.48 1.07
CA GLN A 203 21.89 -7.76 1.22
C GLN A 203 20.90 -8.26 0.16
N LEU A 204 20.30 -9.42 0.42
CA LEU A 204 19.18 -9.97 -0.35
C LEU A 204 17.90 -9.26 0.13
N ALA A 205 17.38 -8.31 -0.65
CA ALA A 205 16.07 -7.72 -0.41
C ALA A 205 14.99 -8.73 -0.82
N VAL A 206 14.67 -9.67 0.07
CA VAL A 206 13.46 -10.49 -0.01
C VAL A 206 12.46 -9.92 0.96
N THR A 207 11.37 -9.37 0.47
CA THR A 207 10.08 -9.41 1.18
C THR A 207 8.93 -9.16 0.22
N LYS A 208 8.59 -10.19 -0.56
CA LYS A 208 7.19 -10.53 -0.83
C LYS A 208 6.69 -11.23 0.45
N VAL A 209 6.21 -10.48 1.44
CA VAL A 209 5.64 -11.09 2.64
C VAL A 209 4.19 -11.41 2.36
N ASN A 210 3.95 -12.70 2.15
CA ASN A 210 2.67 -13.35 2.39
C ASN A 210 2.13 -12.95 3.77
N LEU A 211 1.02 -12.22 3.78
CA LEU A 211 0.22 -11.94 4.97
C LEU A 211 -0.58 -13.19 5.38
N CYS A 212 0.11 -14.31 5.62
CA CYS A 212 -0.51 -15.59 6.00
C CYS A 212 -0.02 -16.14 7.34
N LEU A 213 0.74 -15.36 8.12
CA LEU A 213 1.25 -15.76 9.45
C LEU A 213 0.63 -15.01 10.64
N LEU A 214 -0.38 -14.16 10.42
CA LEU A 214 -1.16 -13.56 11.52
C LEU A 214 -2.39 -14.38 11.96
N ILE A 215 -2.65 -15.55 11.35
CA ILE A 215 -3.82 -16.40 11.65
C ILE A 215 -3.45 -17.70 12.41
N ARG A 216 -2.18 -17.98 12.70
CA ARG A 216 -1.77 -19.27 13.30
C ARG A 216 -1.08 -19.19 14.66
N GLU A 217 -1.58 -18.36 15.58
CA GLU A 217 -1.19 -18.46 17.00
C GLU A 217 -2.32 -18.27 18.03
N GLN A 218 -3.59 -18.32 17.63
CA GLN A 218 -4.73 -18.27 18.58
C GLN A 218 -5.44 -19.62 18.83
N ARG A 219 -4.89 -20.75 18.36
CA ARG A 219 -5.48 -22.09 18.61
C ARG A 219 -4.67 -23.02 19.53
N LEU A 220 -3.55 -22.58 20.10
CA LEU A 220 -2.71 -23.42 20.97
C LEU A 220 -2.86 -23.14 22.48
N TRP A 221 -3.65 -22.14 22.89
CA TRP A 221 -3.82 -21.83 24.32
C TRP A 221 -5.16 -22.28 24.94
N SER A 222 -6.10 -22.81 24.15
CA SER A 222 -7.35 -23.39 24.67
C SER A 222 -7.28 -24.89 24.97
N MET A 223 -6.09 -25.51 24.89
CA MET A 223 -5.88 -26.95 25.19
C MET A 223 -4.99 -27.22 26.41
N LEU A 224 -4.55 -26.18 27.14
CA LEU A 224 -3.72 -26.33 28.35
C LEU A 224 -4.31 -25.67 29.60
N SER A 225 -5.64 -25.54 29.66
CA SER A 225 -6.36 -25.32 30.93
C SER A 225 -7.32 -26.47 31.20
N LYS A 226 -6.72 -27.61 31.57
CA LYS A 226 -7.20 -28.53 32.59
C LYS A 226 -6.02 -28.85 33.50
#